data_AF-A0A1B6KDS8-F1
#
_entry.id   AF-A0A1B6KDS8-F1
#
_cell.length_a   1.000
_cell.length_b   1.000
_cell.length_c   1.000
_cell.angle_alpha   90.00
_cell.angle_beta   90.00
_cell.angle_gamma   90.00
#
_symmetry.space_group_name_H-M   'P 1'
#
loop_
_entity.id
_entity.type
_entity.pdbx_description
1 polymer ?
#
loop_
_entity_poly.entity_id
_entity_poly.type
_entity_poly.pdbx_seq_one_letter_code
_entity_poly.pdbx_strand_id
1 'polypeptide(L)'
;AMNDPKPLTNNEIFPQGSIADLAFGASTYLKGAAIMRMVFNLMAPDVFREAIVQYVKDNEYGSVDEEDMWQGMAAVADLPVDLQAVMYTWTHQPGYPLVTVYRDDHGCITVKQEKYLAKDDSNARWSIPLTFTTSSELDFNYSRTVWLMEGQEQMELGECLESDDWIIINIRQSGFYRVNYDLVTWQILTHDLQNCDLSDIHPVNRGQLLLDGFDL
;
A
#
# COMPACT_ATOMS: atom_id res chain seq x y z
N ALA A 1 2.86 11.89 2.72
CA ALA A 1 2.02 11.22 3.73
C ALA A 1 2.34 11.77 5.13
N MET A 2 1.31 11.94 5.96
CA MET A 2 1.40 12.51 7.32
C MET A 2 2.15 11.52 8.23
N ASN A 3 3.01 12.01 9.13
CA ASN A 3 3.63 11.14 10.13
C ASN A 3 2.52 10.59 11.02
N ASP A 4 2.34 9.27 11.05
CA ASP A 4 1.22 8.61 11.73
C ASP A 4 1.69 7.98 13.05
N PRO A 5 1.62 8.71 14.18
CA PRO A 5 2.25 8.28 15.43
C PRO A 5 1.49 7.16 16.15
N LYS A 6 0.27 6.83 15.73
CA LYS A 6 -0.61 5.89 16.43
C LYS A 6 -1.25 4.88 15.46
N PRO A 7 -1.48 3.63 15.90
CA PRO A 7 -2.34 2.69 15.18
C PRO A 7 -3.76 3.24 14.99
N LEU A 8 -4.45 2.78 13.94
CA LEU A 8 -5.88 3.04 13.74
C LEU A 8 -6.71 2.39 14.84
N THR A 9 -6.39 1.13 15.16
CA THR A 9 -7.06 0.36 16.21
C THR A 9 -6.16 0.36 17.44
N ASN A 10 -6.62 0.96 18.54
CA ASN A 10 -5.88 1.02 19.79
C ASN A 10 -6.81 0.78 20.99
N ASN A 11 -6.29 0.09 22.01
CA ASN A 11 -7.01 -0.27 23.23
C ASN A 11 -6.63 0.63 24.42
N GLU A 12 -6.21 1.88 24.16
CA GLU A 12 -5.80 2.80 25.23
C GLU A 12 -6.99 3.10 26.16
N ILE A 13 -6.93 2.63 27.42
CA ILE A 13 -7.93 2.93 28.45
C ILE A 13 -7.64 4.33 29.01
N PHE A 14 -8.56 5.28 28.82
CA PHE A 14 -8.30 6.69 29.03
C PHE A 14 -8.43 7.16 30.49
N PRO A 15 -7.37 7.77 31.09
CA PRO A 15 -7.51 8.64 32.24
C PRO A 15 -7.74 10.09 31.75
N GLN A 16 -9.00 10.55 31.81
CA GLN A 16 -9.43 11.94 31.53
C GLN A 16 -8.84 12.62 30.28
N GLY A 17 -9.32 12.21 29.10
CA GLY A 17 -9.15 12.91 27.82
C GLY A 17 -10.43 12.78 26.97
N SER A 18 -10.62 13.68 26.01
CA SER A 18 -11.76 13.63 25.09
C SER A 18 -11.56 12.51 24.07
N ILE A 19 -12.43 11.50 24.09
CA ILE A 19 -12.53 10.44 23.05
C ILE A 19 -12.51 11.06 21.64
N ALA A 20 -13.03 12.28 21.48
CA ALA A 20 -13.12 12.93 20.19
C ALA A 20 -11.75 13.28 19.58
N ASP A 21 -10.76 13.67 20.38
CA ASP A 21 -9.46 14.12 19.86
C ASP A 21 -8.62 12.95 19.34
N LEU A 22 -8.82 11.75 19.89
CA LEU A 22 -8.17 10.52 19.43
C LEU A 22 -8.95 9.81 18.32
N ALA A 23 -10.27 9.65 18.47
CA ALA A 23 -11.08 8.91 17.50
C ALA A 23 -11.24 9.67 16.17
N PHE A 24 -11.29 11.01 16.20
CA PHE A 24 -11.52 11.84 15.02
C PHE A 24 -10.26 12.58 14.54
N GLY A 25 -9.08 12.04 14.82
CA GLY A 25 -7.82 12.56 14.30
C GLY A 25 -7.71 12.42 12.78
N ALA A 26 -6.89 13.28 12.14
CA ALA A 26 -6.66 13.24 10.69
C ALA A 26 -6.14 11.87 10.21
N SER A 27 -5.33 11.18 11.02
CA SER A 27 -4.87 9.81 10.73
C SER A 27 -6.03 8.84 10.54
N THR A 28 -7.05 8.85 11.41
CA THR A 28 -8.21 7.95 11.31
C THR A 28 -8.89 8.09 9.95
N TYR A 29 -9.12 9.33 9.50
CA TYR A 29 -9.77 9.59 8.22
C TYR A 29 -8.87 9.28 7.03
N LEU A 30 -7.63 9.76 7.02
CA LEU A 30 -6.75 9.65 5.86
C LEU A 30 -6.19 8.23 5.68
N LYS A 31 -5.66 7.62 6.75
CA LYS A 31 -5.14 6.25 6.72
C LYS A 31 -6.27 5.24 6.57
N GLY A 32 -7.38 5.43 7.28
CA GLY A 32 -8.57 4.58 7.14
C GLY A 32 -9.08 4.58 5.69
N ALA A 33 -9.27 5.76 5.08
CA ALA A 33 -9.70 5.85 3.69
C ALA A 33 -8.67 5.25 2.70
N ALA A 34 -7.38 5.41 2.96
CA ALA A 34 -6.34 4.83 2.10
C ALA A 34 -6.29 3.30 2.17
N ILE A 35 -6.41 2.71 3.37
CA ILE A 35 -6.50 1.25 3.55
C ILE A 35 -7.76 0.71 2.88
N MET A 36 -8.92 1.36 3.06
CA MET A 36 -10.15 0.96 2.39
C MET A 36 -10.04 1.06 0.87
N ARG A 37 -9.35 2.09 0.34
CA ARG A 37 -9.07 2.20 -1.10
C ARG A 37 -8.14 1.08 -1.58
N MET A 38 -7.16 0.66 -0.78
CA MET A 38 -6.30 -0.47 -1.11
C MET A 38 -7.12 -1.76 -1.20
N VAL A 39 -7.99 -2.03 -0.23
CA VAL A 39 -8.91 -3.19 -0.23
C VAL A 39 -9.89 -3.14 -1.41
N PHE A 40 -10.44 -1.97 -1.72
CA PHE A 40 -11.30 -1.77 -2.90
C PHE A 40 -10.61 -2.19 -4.21
N ASN A 41 -9.32 -1.88 -4.38
CA ASN A 41 -8.58 -2.27 -5.58
C ASN A 41 -8.21 -3.77 -5.57
N LEU A 42 -8.01 -4.37 -4.38
CA LEU A 42 -7.73 -5.80 -4.25
C LEU A 42 -8.93 -6.69 -4.62
N MET A 43 -10.13 -6.31 -4.19
CA MET A 43 -11.35 -7.12 -4.38
C MET A 43 -12.02 -6.88 -5.74
N ALA A 44 -11.61 -5.83 -6.47
CA ALA A 44 -12.34 -5.23 -7.57
C ALA A 44 -13.64 -4.50 -7.13
N PRO A 45 -14.11 -3.48 -7.91
CA PRO A 45 -15.16 -2.56 -7.47
C PRO A 45 -16.51 -3.21 -7.12
N ASP A 46 -16.94 -4.19 -7.92
CA ASP A 46 -18.26 -4.80 -7.77
C ASP A 46 -18.31 -5.74 -6.55
N VAL A 47 -17.27 -6.55 -6.35
CA VAL A 47 -17.13 -7.45 -5.20
C VAL A 47 -17.00 -6.64 -3.90
N PHE A 48 -16.21 -5.55 -3.91
CA PHE A 48 -16.11 -4.67 -2.75
C PHE A 48 -17.46 -4.07 -2.37
N ARG A 49 -18.23 -3.61 -3.36
CA ARG A 49 -19.57 -3.06 -3.13
C ARG A 49 -20.50 -4.12 -2.55
N GLU A 50 -20.51 -5.32 -3.11
CA GLU A 50 -21.30 -6.44 -2.61
C GLU A 50 -20.93 -6.79 -1.17
N ALA A 51 -19.63 -6.90 -0.87
CA ALA A 51 -19.10 -7.13 0.46
C ALA A 51 -19.58 -6.11 1.49
N ILE A 52 -19.51 -4.81 1.17
CA ILE A 52 -20.01 -3.76 2.06
C ILE A 52 -21.52 -3.87 2.27
N VAL A 53 -22.29 -4.12 1.21
CA VAL A 53 -23.75 -4.28 1.33
C VAL A 53 -24.10 -5.47 2.22
N GLN A 54 -23.39 -6.58 2.06
CA GLN A 54 -23.61 -7.80 2.84
C GLN A 54 -23.21 -7.58 4.30
N TYR A 55 -22.03 -7.01 4.56
CA TYR A 55 -21.57 -6.64 5.89
C TYR A 55 -22.56 -5.75 6.65
N VAL A 56 -23.11 -4.72 5.99
CA VAL A 56 -24.11 -3.82 6.62
C VAL A 56 -25.40 -4.56 6.96
N LYS A 57 -25.86 -5.48 6.09
CA LYS A 57 -27.06 -6.27 6.34
C LYS A 57 -26.87 -7.26 7.49
N ASP A 58 -25.73 -7.93 7.54
CA ASP A 58 -25.47 -8.96 8.56
C ASP A 58 -25.32 -8.36 9.96
N ASN A 59 -24.95 -7.08 10.04
CA ASN A 59 -24.71 -6.38 11.29
C ASN A 59 -25.74 -5.28 11.60
N GLU A 60 -26.87 -5.25 10.88
CA GLU A 60 -27.89 -4.23 11.10
C GLU A 60 -28.44 -4.26 12.53
N TYR A 61 -28.59 -3.08 13.14
CA TYR A 61 -29.04 -2.89 14.52
C TYR A 61 -28.10 -3.46 15.60
N GLY A 62 -26.89 -3.91 15.24
CA GLY A 62 -25.85 -4.38 16.14
C GLY A 62 -24.70 -3.38 16.35
N SER A 63 -23.69 -3.85 17.06
CA SER A 63 -22.37 -3.22 17.15
C SER A 63 -21.35 -4.16 16.51
N VAL A 64 -20.31 -3.58 15.92
CA VAL A 64 -19.26 -4.29 15.18
C VAL A 64 -17.90 -3.88 15.70
N ASP A 65 -16.93 -4.77 15.53
CA ASP A 65 -15.52 -4.45 15.61
C ASP A 65 -14.82 -4.60 14.25
N GLU A 66 -13.50 -4.50 14.26
CA GLU A 66 -12.69 -4.63 13.05
C GLU A 66 -12.74 -6.05 12.45
N GLU A 67 -12.82 -7.08 13.28
CA GLU A 67 -12.80 -8.47 12.84
C GLU A 67 -14.08 -8.79 12.05
N ASP A 68 -15.24 -8.30 12.51
CA ASP A 68 -16.53 -8.45 11.82
C ASP A 68 -16.47 -7.91 10.39
N MET A 69 -15.79 -6.77 10.18
CA MET A 69 -15.66 -6.14 8.86
C MET A 69 -14.80 -6.99 7.92
N TRP A 70 -13.63 -7.43 8.37
CA TRP A 70 -12.73 -8.22 7.52
C TRP A 70 -13.29 -9.61 7.22
N GLN A 71 -13.98 -10.24 8.18
CA GLN A 71 -14.69 -11.50 7.96
C GLN A 71 -15.82 -11.34 6.94
N GLY A 72 -16.64 -10.29 7.06
CA GLY A 72 -17.71 -10.00 6.10
C GLY A 72 -17.18 -9.75 4.68
N MET A 73 -16.04 -9.07 4.55
CA MET A 73 -15.39 -8.86 3.25
C MET A 73 -14.79 -10.15 2.67
N ALA A 74 -14.07 -10.92 3.49
CA ALA A 74 -13.47 -12.18 3.06
C ALA A 74 -14.51 -13.26 2.69
N ALA A 75 -15.73 -13.17 3.24
CA ALA A 75 -16.83 -14.07 2.87
C ALA A 75 -17.34 -13.86 1.42
N VAL A 76 -17.10 -12.69 0.83
CA VAL A 76 -17.57 -12.33 -0.52
C VAL A 76 -16.42 -12.33 -1.54
N ALA A 77 -15.22 -11.90 -1.15
CA ALA A 77 -14.07 -11.89 -2.05
C ALA A 77 -13.25 -13.18 -1.98
N ASP A 78 -12.98 -13.75 -3.14
CA ASP A 78 -12.01 -14.84 -3.31
C ASP A 78 -10.59 -14.26 -3.41
N LEU A 79 -10.01 -13.95 -2.25
CA LEU A 79 -8.63 -13.46 -2.15
C LEU A 79 -7.67 -14.62 -1.85
N PRO A 80 -6.49 -14.68 -2.48
CA PRO A 80 -5.49 -15.73 -2.21
C PRO A 80 -4.73 -15.51 -0.88
N VAL A 81 -5.29 -14.73 0.04
CA VAL A 81 -4.67 -14.33 1.32
C VAL A 81 -5.73 -14.26 2.42
N ASP A 82 -5.29 -14.38 3.66
CA ASP A 82 -6.11 -14.06 4.84
C ASP A 82 -6.23 -12.54 4.99
N LEU A 83 -7.37 -11.98 4.55
CA LEU A 83 -7.60 -10.53 4.58
C LEU A 83 -7.52 -9.95 6.00
N GLN A 84 -8.00 -10.68 7.01
CA GLN A 84 -7.97 -10.22 8.40
C GLN A 84 -6.52 -10.12 8.88
N ALA A 85 -5.71 -11.16 8.64
CA ALA A 85 -4.29 -11.15 9.00
C ALA A 85 -3.53 -10.04 8.25
N VAL A 86 -3.81 -9.82 6.96
CA VAL A 86 -3.19 -8.73 6.19
C VAL A 86 -3.57 -7.38 6.79
N MET A 87 -4.86 -7.11 6.99
CA MET A 87 -5.34 -5.80 7.45
C MET A 87 -4.92 -5.49 8.88
N TYR A 88 -4.78 -6.51 9.74
CA TYR A 88 -4.24 -6.36 11.07
C TYR A 88 -2.88 -5.65 11.06
N THR A 89 -2.00 -5.97 10.10
CA THR A 89 -0.69 -5.31 9.97
C THR A 89 -0.81 -3.80 9.71
N TRP A 90 -1.87 -3.37 9.04
CA TRP A 90 -2.11 -1.97 8.66
C TRP A 90 -2.82 -1.16 9.75
N THR A 91 -3.74 -1.78 10.49
CA THR A 91 -4.59 -1.12 11.49
C THR A 91 -3.97 -1.07 12.87
N HIS A 92 -3.16 -2.07 13.25
CA HIS A 92 -2.60 -2.22 14.59
C HIS A 92 -1.16 -1.72 14.75
N GLN A 93 -0.56 -1.19 13.68
CA GLN A 93 0.78 -0.63 13.71
C GLN A 93 0.78 0.88 13.37
N PRO A 94 1.58 1.70 14.08
CA PRO A 94 1.76 3.11 13.72
C PRO A 94 2.66 3.23 12.48
N GLY A 95 2.41 4.26 11.68
CA GLY A 95 3.18 4.53 10.46
C GLY A 95 2.74 3.69 9.26
N TYR A 96 3.65 3.58 8.30
CA TYR A 96 3.46 2.89 7.02
C TYR A 96 4.83 2.50 6.43
N PRO A 97 4.89 1.56 5.48
CA PRO A 97 6.15 1.11 4.91
C PRO A 97 6.69 2.05 3.82
N LEU A 98 8.00 2.08 3.73
CA LEU A 98 8.76 2.42 2.53
C LEU A 98 9.12 1.10 1.82
N VAL A 99 8.81 1.01 0.53
CA VAL A 99 9.24 -0.10 -0.32
C VAL A 99 10.37 0.41 -1.21
N THR A 100 11.58 -0.12 -1.03
CA THR A 100 12.74 0.22 -1.86
C THR A 100 12.96 -0.85 -2.91
N VAL A 101 13.07 -0.42 -4.17
CA VAL A 101 13.30 -1.26 -5.35
C VAL A 101 14.79 -1.24 -5.68
N TYR A 102 15.39 -2.42 -5.73
CA TYR A 102 16.76 -2.64 -6.14
C TYR A 102 16.80 -3.45 -7.42
N ARG A 103 17.56 -2.96 -8.39
CA ARG A 103 17.95 -3.63 -9.62
C ARG A 103 19.39 -4.08 -9.49
N ASP A 104 19.64 -5.36 -9.71
CA ASP A 104 21.00 -5.89 -9.71
C ASP A 104 21.70 -5.69 -11.07
N ASP A 105 22.96 -6.13 -11.16
CA ASP A 105 23.77 -6.01 -12.38
C ASP A 105 23.21 -6.80 -13.58
N HIS A 106 22.28 -7.73 -13.35
CA HIS A 106 21.58 -8.51 -14.38
C HIS A 106 20.19 -7.94 -14.71
N GLY A 107 19.81 -6.81 -14.11
CA GLY A 107 18.51 -6.18 -14.30
C GLY A 107 17.39 -6.75 -13.41
N CYS A 108 17.69 -7.73 -12.55
CA CYS A 108 16.68 -8.42 -11.75
C CYS A 108 16.26 -7.61 -10.53
N ILE A 109 14.96 -7.62 -10.25
CA ILE A 109 14.33 -6.73 -9.28
C ILE A 109 14.12 -7.42 -7.94
N THR A 110 14.68 -6.82 -6.89
CA THR A 110 14.41 -7.13 -5.49
C THR A 110 13.69 -5.95 -4.85
N VAL A 111 12.65 -6.23 -4.08
CA VAL A 111 11.93 -5.23 -3.29
C VAL A 111 12.19 -5.49 -1.81
N LYS A 112 12.42 -4.41 -1.06
CA LYS A 112 12.65 -4.44 0.38
C LYS A 112 11.69 -3.50 1.08
N GLN A 113 11.12 -3.91 2.20
CA GLN A 113 10.30 -3.04 3.04
C GLN A 113 11.02 -2.64 4.33
N GLU A 114 10.77 -1.41 4.75
CA GLU A 114 11.12 -0.89 6.06
C GLU A 114 10.08 0.13 6.52
N LYS A 115 10.03 0.45 7.82
CA LYS A 115 9.13 1.48 8.33
C LYS A 115 9.63 2.86 7.88
N TYR A 116 8.81 3.62 7.17
CA TYR A 116 9.19 4.97 6.73
C TYR A 116 9.33 5.91 7.94
N LEU A 117 10.41 6.70 7.95
CA LEU A 117 10.78 7.61 9.06
C LEU A 117 10.85 6.91 10.44
N ALA A 118 11.32 5.66 10.47
CA ALA A 118 11.64 4.99 11.72
C ALA A 118 12.63 5.84 12.53
N LYS A 119 12.22 6.23 13.75
CA LYS A 119 13.09 6.94 14.71
C LYS A 119 13.74 5.98 15.70
N ASP A 120 13.41 4.71 15.57
CA ASP A 120 13.72 3.58 16.42
C ASP A 120 14.15 2.39 15.56
N ASP A 121 14.76 1.38 16.17
CA ASP A 121 15.09 0.08 15.52
C ASP A 121 13.81 -0.76 15.32
N SER A 122 12.74 -0.15 14.80
CA SER A 122 11.45 -0.79 14.61
C SER A 122 11.53 -1.84 13.50
N ASN A 123 11.32 -3.09 13.89
CA ASN A 123 11.15 -4.21 12.96
C ASN A 123 9.70 -4.35 12.46
N ALA A 124 8.92 -3.26 12.48
CA ALA A 124 7.56 -3.26 11.95
C ALA A 124 7.57 -3.61 10.45
N ARG A 125 6.70 -4.54 10.07
CA ARG A 125 6.53 -5.00 8.70
C ARG A 125 5.04 -5.10 8.39
N TRP A 126 4.71 -5.00 7.12
CA TRP A 126 3.34 -5.06 6.63
C TRP A 126 3.21 -6.20 5.63
N SER A 127 2.00 -6.73 5.52
CA SER A 127 1.63 -7.55 4.36
C SER A 127 1.17 -6.62 3.25
N ILE A 128 2.06 -6.39 2.27
CA ILE A 128 1.91 -5.36 1.24
C ILE A 128 1.48 -5.99 -0.09
N PRO A 129 0.33 -5.57 -0.65
CA PRO A 129 -0.04 -5.91 -2.02
C PRO A 129 0.70 -5.02 -3.00
N LEU A 130 1.81 -5.51 -3.53
CA LEU A 130 2.60 -4.82 -4.52
C LEU A 130 1.94 -4.92 -5.90
N THR A 131 1.68 -3.76 -6.49
CA THR A 131 1.24 -3.63 -7.89
C THR A 131 2.34 -2.93 -8.66
N PHE A 132 2.61 -3.34 -9.89
CA PHE A 132 3.66 -2.75 -10.69
C PHE A 132 3.41 -2.91 -12.19
N THR A 133 4.08 -2.07 -12.98
CA THR A 133 4.17 -2.16 -14.44
C THR A 133 5.56 -1.74 -14.87
N THR A 134 5.96 -2.16 -16.06
CA THR A 134 7.22 -1.78 -16.70
C THR A 134 6.97 -0.82 -17.87
N SER A 135 8.06 -0.26 -18.42
CA SER A 135 8.09 0.48 -19.68
C SER A 135 7.59 -0.33 -20.88
N SER A 136 7.69 -1.66 -20.83
CA SER A 136 7.25 -2.53 -21.92
C SER A 136 5.77 -2.92 -21.81
N GLU A 137 5.23 -3.05 -20.59
CA GLU A 137 3.83 -3.42 -20.37
C GLU A 137 2.88 -2.21 -20.40
N LEU A 138 3.28 -1.08 -19.79
CA LEU A 138 2.49 0.14 -19.66
C LEU A 138 1.05 -0.07 -19.12
N ASP A 139 0.85 -1.08 -18.28
CA ASP A 139 -0.46 -1.42 -17.73
C ASP A 139 -0.67 -0.85 -16.33
N PHE A 140 -1.42 0.26 -16.27
CA PHE A 140 -1.80 0.91 -15.00
C PHE A 140 -3.18 0.50 -14.49
N ASN A 141 -3.70 -0.67 -14.88
CA ASN A 141 -5.06 -1.12 -14.53
C ASN A 141 -5.15 -2.20 -13.43
N TYR A 142 -4.15 -2.34 -12.57
CA TYR A 142 -4.15 -3.29 -11.44
C TYR A 142 -4.28 -4.77 -11.84
N SER A 143 -3.74 -5.13 -13.01
CA SER A 143 -3.84 -6.49 -13.54
C SER A 143 -3.04 -7.53 -12.76
N ARG A 144 -1.99 -7.11 -12.05
CA ARG A 144 -1.09 -7.99 -11.30
C ARG A 144 -0.85 -7.48 -9.89
N THR A 145 -1.01 -8.40 -8.92
CA THR A 145 -0.65 -8.18 -7.52
C THR A 145 0.31 -9.27 -7.05
N VAL A 146 1.40 -8.87 -6.41
CA VAL A 146 2.38 -9.75 -5.76
C VAL A 146 2.46 -9.37 -4.29
N TRP A 147 2.54 -10.34 -3.40
CA TRP A 147 2.52 -10.09 -1.96
C TRP A 147 3.91 -10.11 -1.35
N LEU A 148 4.29 -9.02 -0.70
CA LEU A 148 5.41 -8.98 0.23
C LEU A 148 4.85 -9.08 1.65
N MET A 149 4.92 -10.26 2.24
CA MET A 149 4.24 -10.57 3.51
C MET A 149 4.98 -9.96 4.71
N GLU A 150 4.28 -9.76 5.83
CA GLU A 150 4.86 -9.21 7.08
C GLU A 150 6.14 -9.95 7.53
N GLY A 151 6.19 -11.27 7.37
CA GLY A 151 7.37 -12.06 7.72
C GLY A 151 8.58 -11.88 6.80
N GLN A 152 8.47 -11.07 5.74
CA GLN A 152 9.49 -10.88 4.72
C GLN A 152 10.01 -9.43 4.76
N GLU A 153 11.30 -9.26 5.04
CA GLU A 153 11.96 -7.97 4.88
C GLU A 153 12.16 -7.61 3.41
N GLN A 154 12.44 -8.61 2.57
CA GLN A 154 12.66 -8.45 1.14
C GLN A 154 12.20 -9.67 0.36
N MET A 155 11.98 -9.50 -0.95
CA MET A 155 11.73 -10.58 -1.90
C MET A 155 12.22 -10.22 -3.30
N GLU A 156 12.53 -11.23 -4.09
CA GLU A 156 12.67 -11.06 -5.54
C GLU A 156 11.28 -10.91 -6.16
N LEU A 157 11.11 -9.92 -7.04
CA LEU A 157 9.83 -9.63 -7.69
C LEU A 157 9.54 -10.59 -8.85
N GLY A 158 10.56 -11.31 -9.33
CA GLY A 158 10.49 -12.19 -10.49
C GLY A 158 10.50 -11.45 -11.83
N GLU A 159 10.98 -10.20 -11.84
CA GLU A 159 11.14 -9.37 -13.03
C GLU A 159 12.63 -9.05 -13.24
N CYS A 160 13.10 -9.19 -14.48
CA CYS A 160 14.43 -8.73 -14.88
C CYS A 160 14.29 -7.84 -16.12
N LEU A 161 14.83 -6.64 -16.04
CA LEU A 161 14.59 -5.55 -16.97
C LEU A 161 15.84 -5.26 -17.81
N GLU A 162 15.62 -4.83 -19.06
CA GLU A 162 16.70 -4.33 -19.89
C GLU A 162 17.27 -3.01 -19.32
N SER A 163 18.44 -2.62 -19.81
CA SER A 163 19.20 -1.51 -19.23
C SER A 163 18.48 -0.15 -19.25
N ASP A 164 17.59 0.05 -20.22
CA ASP A 164 16.81 1.27 -20.46
C ASP A 164 15.34 1.15 -20.02
N ASP A 165 14.91 -0.05 -19.60
CA ASP A 165 13.56 -0.26 -19.11
C ASP A 165 13.40 0.29 -17.68
N TRP A 166 12.22 0.82 -17.36
CA TRP A 166 11.85 1.23 -16.00
C TRP A 166 10.77 0.32 -15.41
N ILE A 167 10.65 0.34 -14.09
CA ILE A 167 9.54 -0.26 -13.34
C ILE A 167 8.93 0.78 -12.43
N ILE A 168 7.61 0.80 -12.35
CA ILE A 168 6.86 1.62 -11.40
C ILE A 168 6.06 0.71 -10.49
N ILE A 169 6.26 0.86 -9.18
CA ILE A 169 5.51 0.17 -8.14
C ILE A 169 4.44 1.11 -7.56
N ASN A 170 3.36 0.52 -7.05
CA ASN A 170 2.19 1.17 -6.49
C ASN A 170 1.38 1.88 -7.57
N ILE A 171 0.85 1.09 -8.52
CA ILE A 171 0.03 1.59 -9.63
C ILE A 171 -1.07 2.52 -9.09
N ARG A 172 -1.16 3.72 -9.68
CA ARG A 172 -2.06 4.84 -9.34
C ARG A 172 -2.17 5.13 -7.83
N GLN A 173 -1.10 4.86 -7.08
CA GLN A 173 -1.02 5.09 -5.64
C GLN A 173 -2.22 4.48 -4.88
N SER A 174 -2.58 3.22 -5.20
CA SER A 174 -3.66 2.50 -4.47
C SER A 174 -3.23 2.03 -3.10
N GLY A 175 -1.97 1.64 -2.95
CA GLY A 175 -1.40 1.15 -1.71
C GLY A 175 -0.98 2.29 -0.79
N PHE A 176 -1.17 2.10 0.51
CA PHE A 176 -0.79 3.07 1.53
C PHE A 176 0.70 2.96 1.92
N TYR A 177 1.58 3.08 0.94
CA TYR A 177 3.03 2.99 1.13
C TYR A 177 3.78 3.87 0.13
N ARG A 178 5.02 4.22 0.49
CA ARG A 178 5.93 4.97 -0.41
C ARG A 178 6.82 4.03 -1.18
N VAL A 179 7.30 4.50 -2.33
CA VAL A 179 8.25 3.75 -3.13
C VAL A 179 9.54 4.55 -3.30
N ASN A 180 10.66 3.90 -3.00
CA ASN A 180 11.98 4.36 -3.41
C ASN A 180 12.53 3.43 -4.48
N TYR A 181 13.39 3.96 -5.34
CA TYR A 181 14.12 3.18 -6.32
C TYR A 181 15.62 3.39 -6.10
N ASP A 182 16.43 2.46 -6.57
CA ASP A 182 17.87 2.70 -6.66
C ASP A 182 18.19 3.86 -7.62
N LEU A 183 19.44 4.33 -7.56
CA LEU A 183 19.89 5.47 -8.33
C LEU A 183 19.75 5.25 -9.85
N VAL A 184 20.01 4.03 -10.33
CA VAL A 184 19.96 3.71 -11.76
C VAL A 184 18.52 3.81 -12.26
N THR A 185 17.59 3.19 -11.54
CA THR A 185 16.17 3.21 -11.88
C THR A 185 15.60 4.64 -11.78
N TRP A 186 16.00 5.42 -10.78
CA TRP A 186 15.64 6.85 -10.71
C TRP A 186 16.15 7.65 -11.91
N GLN A 187 17.36 7.38 -12.40
CA GLN A 187 17.91 8.04 -13.58
C GLN A 187 17.14 7.68 -14.85
N ILE A 188 16.76 6.41 -15.03
CA ILE A 188 15.96 5.96 -16.16
C ILE A 188 14.57 6.62 -16.11
N LEU A 189 13.88 6.58 -14.98
CA LEU A 189 12.58 7.24 -14.79
C LEU A 189 12.66 8.75 -15.05
N THR A 190 13.74 9.40 -14.59
CA THR A 190 13.96 10.84 -14.84
C THR A 190 14.17 11.12 -16.32
N HIS A 191 14.96 10.28 -17.00
CA HIS A 191 15.20 10.42 -18.44
C HIS A 191 13.90 10.26 -19.22
N ASP A 192 13.09 9.25 -18.91
CA ASP A 192 11.81 8.98 -19.55
C ASP A 192 10.84 10.14 -19.38
N LEU A 193 10.65 10.63 -18.14
CA LEU A 193 9.78 11.77 -17.85
C LEU A 193 10.20 13.09 -18.52
N GLN A 194 11.47 13.23 -18.90
CA GLN A 194 11.99 14.44 -19.54
C GLN A 194 11.99 14.36 -21.07
N ASN A 195 12.17 13.16 -21.63
CA ASN A 195 12.51 12.99 -23.04
C ASN A 195 11.53 12.09 -23.82
N CYS A 196 10.70 11.29 -23.14
CA CYS A 196 9.72 10.39 -23.74
C CYS A 196 8.28 10.95 -23.65
N ASP A 197 7.30 10.17 -24.11
CA ASP A 197 5.89 10.55 -24.04
C ASP A 197 5.39 10.49 -22.59
N LEU A 198 5.03 11.65 -22.03
CA LEU A 198 4.48 11.74 -20.68
C LEU A 198 3.18 10.94 -20.48
N SER A 199 2.51 10.49 -21.55
CA SER A 199 1.32 9.64 -21.46
C SER A 199 1.64 8.17 -21.18
N ASP A 200 2.90 7.74 -21.33
CA ASP A 200 3.34 6.37 -21.03
C ASP A 200 3.20 6.06 -19.53
N ILE A 201 3.42 7.05 -18.66
CA ILE A 201 3.25 6.89 -17.21
C ILE A 201 1.94 7.54 -16.77
N HIS A 202 1.06 6.78 -16.11
CA HIS A 202 -0.23 7.31 -15.64
C HIS A 202 -0.09 8.58 -14.78
N PRO A 203 -0.96 9.61 -14.93
CA PRO A 203 -0.81 10.91 -14.25
C PRO A 203 -0.65 10.83 -12.73
N VAL A 204 -1.37 9.91 -12.07
CA VAL A 204 -1.26 9.70 -10.62
C VAL A 204 0.12 9.15 -10.24
N ASN A 205 0.70 8.25 -11.05
CA ASN A 205 2.04 7.74 -10.79
C ASN A 205 3.12 8.80 -11.04
N ARG A 206 2.93 9.70 -12.03
CA ARG A 206 3.83 10.87 -12.18
C ARG A 206 3.81 11.76 -10.93
N GLY A 207 2.61 11.98 -10.37
CA GLY A 207 2.45 12.68 -9.10
C GLY A 207 3.11 11.95 -7.93
N GLN A 208 2.97 10.62 -7.86
CA GLN A 208 3.64 9.78 -6.87
C GLN A 208 5.17 9.90 -6.98
N LEU A 209 5.76 9.75 -8.17
CA LEU A 209 7.21 9.84 -8.39
C LEU A 209 7.75 11.20 -7.94
N LEU A 210 7.04 12.29 -8.25
CA LEU A 210 7.41 13.64 -7.80
C LEU A 210 7.36 13.78 -6.27
N LEU A 211 6.30 13.26 -5.64
CA LEU A 211 6.13 13.35 -4.18
C LEU A 211 7.13 12.48 -3.43
N ASP A 212 7.32 11.24 -3.86
CA ASP A 212 8.26 10.32 -3.22
C ASP A 212 9.70 10.78 -3.44
N GLY A 213 10.07 11.24 -4.64
CA GLY A 213 11.41 11.76 -4.92
C GLY A 213 11.76 13.07 -4.18
N PHE A 214 10.77 13.82 -3.67
CA PHE A 214 11.01 14.99 -2.82
C PHE A 214 11.18 14.62 -1.34
N ASP A 215 10.53 13.54 -0.91
CA ASP A 215 10.42 13.14 0.51
C ASP A 215 11.47 12.09 0.94
N LEU A 216 12.33 11.65 0.03
CA LEU A 216 13.39 10.64 0.21
C LEU A 216 14.79 11.26 0.03
#